data_AF-A0A662R7N9-F1
#
_entry.id   AF-A0A662R7N9-F1
#
_cell.length_a   1.000
_cell.length_b   1.000
_cell.length_c   1.000
_cell.angle_alpha   90.00
_cell.angle_beta   90.00
_cell.angle_gamma   90.00
#
_symmetry.space_group_name_H-M   'P 1'
#
loop_
_entity.id
_entity.type
_entity.pdbx_description
1 polymer ?
#
loop_
_entity_poly.entity_id
_entity_poly.type
_entity_poly.pdbx_seq_one_letter_code
_entity_poly.pdbx_strand_id
1 'polypeptide(L)'
;MLDKLFNWKKLEKRIEILQARIKELEPENRSLSTRLSKQEARTKRAISDRQEADLALKKAEERIDDLKHMLDDLKEETQKTDGLTFKQAVTLTNTQSCDFLSQVGSIRSRNEDLVTVYLRPNESFTNLDGFDIELDQDVEYLIQKVESPTGMALFYDMKMPGMVRMFITPPFPIGESGWKLDRVFDTTQLQELLEQNLVFCVVLAHAGETFIGVSNRE
;
A
#
# COMPACT_ATOMS: atom_id res chain seq x y z
N MET A 1 7.68 -53.42 97.03
CA MET A 1 7.27 -54.17 95.81
C MET A 1 6.11 -53.51 95.07
N LEU A 2 5.14 -52.88 95.75
CA LEU A 2 3.97 -52.25 95.11
C LEU A 2 4.28 -51.05 94.19
N ASP A 3 5.25 -50.19 94.51
CA ASP A 3 5.60 -49.02 93.69
C ASP A 3 6.14 -49.36 92.29
N LYS A 4 6.93 -50.45 92.16
CA LYS A 4 7.43 -50.90 90.85
C LYS A 4 6.28 -51.40 89.95
N LEU A 5 5.30 -52.06 90.54
CA LEU A 5 4.13 -52.61 89.86
C LEU A 5 3.16 -51.51 89.39
N PHE A 6 2.99 -50.45 90.19
CA PHE A 6 2.20 -49.28 89.83
C PHE A 6 2.85 -48.46 88.71
N ASN A 7 4.17 -48.26 88.76
CA ASN A 7 4.89 -47.59 87.68
C ASN A 7 4.86 -48.37 86.37
N TRP A 8 4.95 -49.70 86.43
CA TRP A 8 4.87 -50.55 85.24
C TRP A 8 3.50 -50.49 84.58
N LYS A 9 2.40 -50.57 85.34
CA LYS A 9 1.04 -50.36 84.80
C LYS A 9 0.83 -48.96 84.22
N LYS A 10 1.46 -47.93 84.80
CA LYS A 10 1.39 -46.55 84.29
C LYS A 10 2.15 -46.39 82.97
N LEU A 11 3.29 -47.06 82.84
CA LEU A 11 4.07 -47.15 81.59
C LEU A 11 3.30 -47.91 80.51
N GLU A 12 2.68 -49.03 80.86
CA GLU A 12 1.92 -49.88 79.93
C GLU A 12 0.71 -49.14 79.35
N LYS A 13 -0.08 -48.44 80.19
CA LYS A 13 -1.15 -47.54 79.71
C LYS A 13 -0.63 -46.41 78.83
N ARG A 14 0.56 -45.87 79.12
CA ARG A 14 1.16 -44.79 78.31
C ARG A 14 1.56 -45.32 76.94
N ILE A 15 2.09 -46.54 76.88
CA ILE A 15 2.45 -47.23 75.63
C ILE A 15 1.18 -47.49 74.80
N GLU A 16 0.10 -47.99 75.39
CA GLU A 16 -1.17 -48.19 74.68
C GLU A 16 -1.73 -46.88 74.10
N ILE A 17 -1.75 -45.80 74.89
CA ILE A 17 -2.23 -44.49 74.42
C ILE A 17 -1.36 -43.97 73.27
N LEU A 18 -0.04 -44.11 73.38
CA LEU A 18 0.89 -43.69 72.34
C LEU A 18 0.74 -44.55 71.07
N GLN A 19 0.56 -45.86 71.20
CA GLN A 19 0.31 -46.75 70.07
C GLN A 19 -1.01 -46.46 69.37
N ALA A 20 -2.07 -46.15 70.12
CA ALA A 20 -3.35 -45.72 69.57
C ALA A 20 -3.18 -44.40 68.79
N ARG A 21 -2.45 -43.43 69.35
CA ARG A 21 -2.14 -42.15 68.70
C ARG A 21 -1.32 -42.34 67.42
N ILE A 22 -0.34 -43.25 67.43
CA ILE A 22 0.46 -43.58 66.24
C ILE A 22 -0.43 -44.20 65.15
N LYS A 23 -1.29 -45.17 65.51
CA LYS A 23 -2.22 -45.78 64.57
C LYS A 23 -3.21 -44.78 63.95
N GLU A 24 -3.58 -43.75 64.69
CA GLU A 24 -4.45 -42.67 64.21
C GLU A 24 -3.71 -41.66 63.32
N LEU A 25 -2.49 -41.27 63.70
CA LEU A 25 -1.70 -40.27 62.97
C LEU A 25 -1.02 -40.80 61.71
N GLU A 26 -0.67 -42.10 61.64
CA GLU A 26 -0.08 -42.71 60.45
C GLU A 26 -0.93 -42.55 59.17
N PRO A 27 -2.24 -42.90 59.16
CA PRO A 27 -3.06 -42.73 57.96
C PRO A 27 -3.27 -41.26 57.61
N GLU A 28 -3.38 -40.37 58.62
CA GLU A 28 -3.49 -38.93 58.40
C GLU A 28 -2.22 -38.38 57.74
N ASN A 29 -1.05 -38.75 58.25
CA ASN A 29 0.23 -38.34 57.69
C ASN A 29 0.45 -38.90 56.27
N ARG A 30 0.07 -40.15 56.02
CA ARG A 30 0.08 -40.73 54.65
C ARG A 30 -0.86 -39.96 53.71
N SER A 31 -2.05 -39.58 54.18
CA SER A 31 -3.01 -38.82 53.37
C SER A 31 -2.50 -37.42 53.04
N LEU A 32 -1.87 -36.73 54.01
CA LEU A 32 -1.29 -35.41 53.85
C LEU A 32 -0.09 -35.45 52.90
N SER A 33 0.81 -36.42 53.07
CA SER A 33 1.92 -36.70 52.15
C SER A 33 1.44 -36.88 50.70
N THR A 34 0.39 -37.69 50.51
CA THR A 34 -0.16 -37.95 49.18
C THR A 34 -0.78 -36.69 48.56
N ARG A 35 -1.48 -35.87 49.36
CA ARG A 35 -2.04 -34.59 48.91
C ARG A 35 -0.95 -33.60 48.54
N LEU A 36 0.09 -33.51 49.35
CA LEU A 36 1.23 -32.61 49.13
C LEU A 36 1.98 -33.00 47.86
N SER A 37 2.25 -34.29 47.65
CA SER A 37 2.84 -34.79 46.40
C SER A 37 1.97 -34.49 45.17
N LYS A 38 0.64 -34.67 45.26
CA LYS A 38 -0.28 -34.30 44.18
C LYS A 38 -0.28 -32.79 43.91
N GLN A 39 -0.18 -31.97 44.95
CA GLN A 39 -0.11 -30.52 44.82
C GLN A 39 1.20 -30.09 44.18
N GLU A 40 2.33 -30.65 44.59
CA GLU A 40 3.64 -30.41 43.97
C GLU A 40 3.69 -30.82 42.50
N ALA A 41 3.05 -31.94 42.14
CA ALA A 41 2.95 -32.35 40.74
C ALA A 41 2.10 -31.37 39.92
N ARG A 42 1.02 -30.83 40.50
CA ARG A 42 0.17 -29.82 39.85
C ARG A 42 0.89 -28.49 39.70
N THR A 43 1.62 -28.03 40.71
CA THR A 43 2.37 -26.77 40.63
C THR A 43 3.50 -26.88 39.61
N LYS A 44 4.23 -28.00 39.57
CA LYS A 44 5.26 -28.23 38.53
C LYS A 44 4.68 -28.19 37.12
N ARG A 45 3.53 -28.84 36.89
CA ARG A 45 2.83 -28.79 35.60
C ARG A 45 2.39 -27.37 35.25
N ALA A 46 1.72 -26.67 36.16
CA ALA A 46 1.28 -25.30 35.92
C ALA A 46 2.45 -24.33 35.62
N ILE A 47 3.61 -24.52 36.26
CA ILE A 47 4.82 -23.76 35.97
C ILE A 47 5.32 -24.07 34.55
N SER A 48 5.36 -25.35 34.17
CA SER A 48 5.77 -25.77 32.82
C SER A 48 4.84 -25.20 31.76
N ASP A 49 3.52 -25.35 31.94
CA ASP A 49 2.50 -24.85 31.01
C ASP A 49 2.59 -23.33 30.86
N ARG A 50 2.84 -22.62 31.97
CA ARG A 50 3.07 -21.18 31.95
C ARG A 50 4.34 -20.81 31.18
N GLN A 51 5.45 -21.52 31.40
CA GLN A 51 6.69 -21.26 30.68
C GLN A 51 6.53 -21.47 29.17
N GLU A 52 5.81 -22.52 28.77
CA GLU A 52 5.50 -22.78 27.36
C GLU A 52 4.62 -21.69 26.75
N ALA A 53 3.58 -21.25 27.47
CA ALA A 53 2.74 -20.14 27.05
C ALA A 53 3.51 -18.81 26.94
N ASP A 54 4.39 -18.51 27.90
CA ASP A 54 5.22 -17.30 27.90
C ASP A 54 6.19 -17.30 26.69
N LEU A 55 6.77 -18.47 26.34
CA LEU A 55 7.61 -18.62 25.15
C LEU A 55 6.82 -18.46 23.85
N ALA A 56 5.61 -19.03 23.77
CA ALA A 56 4.75 -18.90 22.61
C ALA A 56 4.29 -17.44 22.40
N LEU A 57 3.97 -16.73 23.49
CA LEU A 57 3.59 -15.32 23.47
C LEU A 57 4.74 -14.48 22.93
N LYS A 58 5.94 -14.63 23.48
CA LYS A 58 7.12 -13.88 23.05
C LYS A 58 7.42 -14.07 21.56
N LYS A 59 7.31 -15.30 21.06
CA LYS A 59 7.50 -15.61 19.63
C LYS A 59 6.42 -14.97 18.74
N ALA A 60 5.19 -14.84 19.23
CA ALA A 60 4.12 -14.15 18.50
C ALA A 60 4.33 -12.64 18.49
N GLU A 61 4.78 -12.05 19.60
CA GLU A 61 5.14 -10.63 19.70
C GLU A 61 6.28 -10.28 18.75
N GLU A 62 7.37 -11.07 18.74
CA GLU A 62 8.49 -10.91 17.81
C GLU A 62 8.01 -10.93 16.34
N ARG A 63 7.14 -11.88 15.99
CA ARG A 63 6.54 -11.93 14.64
C ARG A 63 5.67 -10.73 14.30
N ILE A 64 4.91 -10.20 15.27
CA ILE A 64 4.08 -9.02 15.05
C ILE A 64 4.96 -7.80 14.81
N ASP A 65 6.04 -7.65 15.58
CA ASP A 65 6.96 -6.54 15.41
C ASP A 65 7.75 -6.65 14.10
N ASP A 66 8.21 -7.86 13.72
CA ASP A 66 8.80 -8.10 12.40
C ASP A 66 7.83 -7.74 11.27
N LEU A 67 6.57 -8.19 11.36
CA LEU A 67 5.56 -7.86 10.36
C LEU A 67 5.21 -6.37 10.33
N LYS A 68 5.20 -5.69 11.47
CA LYS A 68 5.02 -4.23 11.54
C LYS A 68 6.18 -3.52 10.88
N HIS A 69 7.42 -3.92 11.16
CA HIS A 69 8.60 -3.34 10.51
C HIS A 69 8.55 -3.56 9.01
N MET A 70 8.23 -4.77 8.53
CA MET A 70 8.04 -5.04 7.10
C MET A 70 6.90 -4.20 6.50
N LEU A 71 5.81 -3.98 7.24
CA LEU A 71 4.68 -3.19 6.78
C LEU A 71 4.98 -1.68 6.79
N ASP A 72 5.79 -1.21 7.72
CA ASP A 72 6.27 0.17 7.77
C ASP A 72 7.33 0.41 6.68
N ASP A 73 8.23 -0.55 6.43
CA ASP A 73 9.17 -0.53 5.29
C ASP A 73 8.39 -0.53 3.97
N LEU A 74 7.38 -1.39 3.83
CA LEU A 74 6.49 -1.40 2.67
C LEU A 74 5.71 -0.10 2.57
N LYS A 75 5.22 0.48 3.67
CA LYS A 75 4.53 1.78 3.64
C LYS A 75 5.48 2.92 3.31
N GLU A 76 6.72 2.90 3.77
CA GLU A 76 7.72 3.89 3.38
C GLU A 76 8.12 3.71 1.91
N GLU A 77 8.25 2.48 1.41
CA GLU A 77 8.45 2.19 0.00
C GLU A 77 7.24 2.64 -0.82
N THR A 78 6.03 2.35 -0.36
CA THR A 78 4.75 2.75 -0.98
C THR A 78 4.52 4.25 -0.87
N GLN A 79 5.00 4.94 0.17
CA GLN A 79 4.94 6.41 0.30
C GLN A 79 6.06 7.10 -0.50
N LYS A 80 7.21 6.45 -0.66
CA LYS A 80 8.25 6.84 -1.65
C LYS A 80 7.77 6.58 -3.09
N THR A 81 6.87 5.61 -3.31
CA THR A 81 6.19 5.36 -4.60
C THR A 81 4.79 6.00 -4.73
N ASP A 82 4.22 6.60 -3.67
CA ASP A 82 3.01 7.44 -3.71
C ASP A 82 3.28 8.74 -4.48
N GLY A 83 4.56 9.02 -4.71
CA GLY A 83 4.98 9.77 -5.88
C GLY A 83 5.03 8.87 -7.12
N LEU A 84 3.88 8.58 -7.74
CA LEU A 84 3.81 8.64 -9.21
C LEU A 84 4.08 10.10 -9.60
N THR A 85 5.32 10.50 -9.37
CA THR A 85 5.88 11.78 -9.73
C THR A 85 6.10 11.67 -11.22
N PHE A 86 5.47 12.57 -11.98
CA PHE A 86 5.99 12.88 -13.31
C PHE A 86 7.50 13.03 -13.14
N LYS A 87 8.29 12.13 -13.74
CA LYS A 87 9.76 12.20 -13.62
C LYS A 87 10.25 13.60 -14.00
N GLN A 88 9.49 14.29 -14.86
CA GLN A 88 9.64 15.70 -15.14
C GLN A 88 8.32 16.27 -15.71
N ALA A 89 7.73 17.27 -15.05
CA ALA A 89 6.75 18.15 -15.69
C ALA A 89 7.53 19.35 -16.26
N VAL A 90 7.47 19.55 -17.58
CA VAL A 90 8.20 20.62 -18.26
C VAL A 90 7.23 21.42 -19.11
N THR A 91 7.23 22.74 -18.92
CA THR A 91 6.54 23.66 -19.81
C THR A 91 7.46 24.00 -20.98
N LEU A 92 7.02 23.70 -22.19
CA LEU A 92 7.78 23.97 -23.41
C LEU A 92 7.26 25.25 -24.09
N THR A 93 8.17 26.01 -24.69
CA THR A 93 7.81 27.08 -25.64
C THR A 93 7.29 26.47 -26.94
N ASN A 94 6.61 27.26 -27.79
CA ASN A 94 6.04 26.76 -29.05
C ASN A 94 7.11 26.06 -29.93
N THR A 95 8.28 26.69 -30.13
CA THR A 95 9.39 26.09 -30.89
C THR A 95 9.86 24.76 -30.30
N GLN A 96 10.05 24.71 -28.98
CA GLN A 96 10.46 23.48 -28.29
C GLN A 96 9.39 22.39 -28.39
N SER A 97 8.11 22.75 -28.35
CA SER A 97 7.01 21.81 -28.53
C SER A 97 7.00 21.24 -29.95
N CYS A 98 7.23 22.06 -30.99
CA CYS A 98 7.32 21.58 -32.37
C CYS A 98 8.52 20.64 -32.58
N ASP A 99 9.69 20.99 -32.06
CA ASP A 99 10.88 20.14 -32.11
C ASP A 99 10.64 18.82 -31.36
N PHE A 100 10.02 18.88 -30.19
CA PHE A 100 9.68 17.71 -29.38
C PHE A 100 8.69 16.79 -30.11
N LEU A 101 7.59 17.32 -30.67
CA LEU A 101 6.63 16.52 -31.42
C LEU A 101 7.27 15.90 -32.66
N SER A 102 8.19 16.60 -33.32
CA SER A 102 8.95 16.04 -34.43
C SER A 102 9.82 14.86 -34.00
N GLN A 103 10.42 14.92 -32.81
CA GLN A 103 11.15 13.79 -32.22
C GLN A 103 10.22 12.63 -31.86
N VAL A 104 9.08 12.90 -31.22
CA VAL A 104 8.08 11.88 -30.87
C VAL A 104 7.56 11.17 -32.13
N GLY A 105 7.19 11.91 -33.17
CA GLY A 105 6.76 11.36 -34.47
C GLY A 105 7.89 10.67 -35.25
N SER A 106 9.15 10.84 -34.87
CA SER A 106 10.27 10.11 -35.45
C SER A 106 10.50 8.74 -34.81
N ILE A 107 9.88 8.47 -33.66
CA ILE A 107 9.96 7.16 -32.99
C ILE A 107 9.25 6.13 -33.86
N ARG A 108 9.99 5.09 -34.22
CA ARG A 108 9.49 3.98 -35.04
C ARG A 108 9.69 2.67 -34.30
N SER A 109 8.61 1.92 -34.17
CA SER A 109 8.68 0.53 -33.75
C SER A 109 8.77 -0.41 -34.95
N ARG A 110 9.27 -1.62 -34.68
CA ARG A 110 9.29 -2.72 -35.65
C ARG A 110 7.89 -3.33 -35.84
N ASN A 111 7.01 -3.21 -34.85
CA ASN A 111 5.64 -3.72 -34.89
C ASN A 111 4.65 -2.59 -34.69
N GLU A 112 3.37 -2.89 -34.86
CA GLU A 112 2.25 -2.00 -34.53
C GLU A 112 1.96 -2.11 -33.03
N ASP A 113 2.80 -1.48 -32.22
CA ASP A 113 2.77 -1.50 -30.75
C ASP A 113 2.88 -0.09 -30.13
N LEU A 114 2.87 0.97 -30.95
CA LEU A 114 2.85 2.36 -30.49
C LEU A 114 1.42 2.88 -30.51
N VAL A 115 0.95 3.32 -29.34
CA VAL A 115 -0.39 3.84 -29.10
C VAL A 115 -0.32 5.35 -28.92
N THR A 116 -1.07 6.06 -29.75
CA THR A 116 -1.42 7.46 -29.51
C THR A 116 -2.87 7.53 -29.05
N VAL A 117 -3.14 8.30 -28.00
CA VAL A 117 -4.50 8.64 -27.58
C VAL A 117 -4.63 10.15 -27.46
N TYR A 118 -5.74 10.68 -27.97
CA TYR A 118 -6.18 12.06 -27.77
C TYR A 118 -7.51 12.07 -27.01
N LEU A 119 -7.57 12.89 -25.97
CA LEU A 119 -8.75 13.08 -25.13
C LEU A 119 -9.09 14.56 -25.07
N ARG A 120 -10.35 14.89 -25.39
CA ARG A 120 -10.93 16.20 -25.13
C ARG A 120 -11.00 16.51 -23.63
N PRO A 121 -11.18 17.79 -23.26
CA PRO A 121 -11.43 18.16 -21.86
C PRO A 121 -12.57 17.33 -21.27
N ASN A 122 -12.36 16.80 -20.06
CA ASN A 122 -13.33 15.98 -19.31
C ASN A 122 -13.72 14.64 -19.94
N GLU A 123 -13.00 14.16 -20.95
CA GLU A 123 -13.19 12.81 -21.49
C GLU A 123 -12.16 11.82 -20.92
N SER A 124 -12.54 10.55 -20.93
CA SER A 124 -11.73 9.42 -20.46
C SER A 124 -11.64 8.33 -21.53
N PHE A 125 -10.78 7.34 -21.33
CA PHE A 125 -10.68 6.19 -22.25
C PHE A 125 -11.99 5.45 -22.47
N THR A 126 -12.88 5.43 -21.48
CA THR A 126 -14.20 4.78 -21.61
C THR A 126 -15.11 5.46 -22.64
N ASN A 127 -14.79 6.70 -23.01
CA ASN A 127 -15.52 7.46 -24.02
C ASN A 127 -14.98 7.20 -25.44
N LEU A 128 -13.88 6.47 -25.58
CA LEU A 128 -13.26 6.17 -26.87
C LEU A 128 -13.87 4.90 -27.48
N ASP A 129 -14.41 5.02 -28.69
CA ASP A 129 -14.97 3.89 -29.42
C ASP A 129 -13.87 2.87 -29.77
N GLY A 130 -14.13 1.60 -29.41
CA GLY A 130 -13.25 0.47 -29.75
C GLY A 130 -11.92 0.42 -29.00
N PHE A 131 -11.71 1.26 -27.98
CA PHE A 131 -10.51 1.22 -27.16
C PHE A 131 -10.51 0.00 -26.23
N ASP A 132 -9.73 -1.02 -26.57
CA ASP A 132 -9.61 -2.29 -25.82
C ASP A 132 -8.15 -2.61 -25.50
N ILE A 133 -7.34 -1.56 -25.29
CA ILE A 133 -5.93 -1.72 -24.96
C ILE A 133 -5.77 -1.74 -23.45
N GLU A 134 -5.20 -2.84 -22.94
CA GLU A 134 -4.80 -2.94 -21.54
C GLU A 134 -3.60 -2.03 -21.30
N LEU A 135 -3.83 -0.95 -20.54
CA LEU A 135 -2.81 -0.02 -20.09
C LEU A 135 -2.35 -0.39 -18.69
N ASP A 136 -1.11 -0.05 -18.35
CA ASP A 136 -0.63 -0.24 -16.98
C ASP A 136 -1.51 0.57 -15.99
N GLN A 137 -1.79 0.00 -14.81
CA GLN A 137 -2.70 0.60 -13.80
C GLN A 137 -2.31 2.02 -13.39
N ASP A 138 -1.02 2.33 -13.42
CA ASP A 138 -0.48 3.64 -13.16
C ASP A 138 -0.78 4.65 -14.29
N VAL A 139 -0.92 4.22 -15.55
CA VAL A 139 -1.36 5.05 -16.70
C VAL A 139 -2.80 5.49 -16.48
N GLU A 140 -3.68 4.56 -16.15
CA GLU A 140 -5.08 4.84 -15.85
C GLU A 140 -5.21 5.79 -14.66
N TYR A 141 -4.44 5.54 -13.59
CA TYR A 141 -4.42 6.39 -12.41
C TYR A 141 -3.95 7.82 -12.72
N LEU A 142 -2.87 7.98 -13.51
CA LEU A 142 -2.38 9.33 -13.86
C LEU A 142 -3.42 10.12 -14.66
N ILE A 143 -4.12 9.48 -15.59
CA ILE A 143 -5.12 10.15 -16.42
C ILE A 143 -6.30 10.64 -15.59
N GLN A 144 -6.76 9.83 -14.64
CA GLN A 144 -7.83 10.24 -13.74
C GLN A 144 -7.44 11.41 -12.83
N LYS A 145 -6.14 11.57 -12.55
CA LYS A 145 -5.61 12.61 -11.65
C LYS A 145 -5.25 13.90 -12.36
N VAL A 146 -4.91 13.85 -13.65
CA VAL A 146 -4.55 15.02 -14.45
C VAL A 146 -5.82 15.75 -14.87
N GLU A 147 -6.17 16.82 -14.14
CA GLU A 147 -7.13 17.80 -14.64
C GLU A 147 -6.50 18.60 -15.77
N SER A 148 -7.06 18.45 -16.98
CA SER A 148 -6.64 19.23 -18.14
C SER A 148 -7.82 19.96 -18.78
N PRO A 149 -7.90 21.30 -18.66
CA PRO A 149 -8.98 22.09 -19.25
C PRO A 149 -8.91 22.11 -20.79
N THR A 150 -7.78 21.73 -21.37
CA THR A 150 -7.54 21.66 -22.82
C THR A 150 -7.49 20.23 -23.36
N GLY A 151 -7.75 19.23 -22.51
CA GLY A 151 -7.63 17.82 -22.89
C GLY A 151 -6.19 17.30 -22.78
N MET A 152 -5.93 16.06 -23.18
CA MET A 152 -4.58 15.52 -23.14
C MET A 152 -4.27 14.59 -24.31
N ALA A 153 -2.99 14.43 -24.59
CA ALA A 153 -2.47 13.38 -25.44
C ALA A 153 -1.61 12.39 -24.63
N LEU A 154 -1.74 11.11 -24.93
CA LEU A 154 -0.90 10.03 -24.42
C LEU A 154 -0.14 9.39 -25.58
N PHE A 155 1.16 9.23 -25.39
CA PHE A 155 2.02 8.39 -26.23
C PHE A 155 2.56 7.23 -25.39
N TYR A 156 2.25 6.01 -25.82
CA TYR A 156 2.51 4.79 -25.06
C TYR A 156 3.05 3.66 -25.94
N ASP A 157 4.12 3.00 -25.51
CA ASP A 157 4.67 1.79 -26.14
C ASP A 157 4.22 0.53 -25.37
N MET A 158 3.48 -0.36 -26.05
CA MET A 158 2.94 -1.58 -25.45
C MET A 158 3.97 -2.68 -25.20
N LYS A 159 5.09 -2.72 -25.93
CA LYS A 159 6.08 -3.81 -25.85
C LYS A 159 7.22 -3.53 -24.90
N MET A 160 7.55 -2.26 -24.69
CA MET A 160 8.53 -1.87 -23.69
C MET A 160 7.88 -0.97 -22.63
N PRO A 161 7.04 -1.54 -21.74
CA PRO A 161 6.46 -0.83 -20.62
C PRO A 161 7.56 -0.05 -19.86
N GLY A 162 7.41 1.27 -19.77
CA GLY A 162 8.35 2.16 -19.09
C GLY A 162 9.41 2.85 -19.96
N MET A 163 9.53 2.54 -21.25
CA MET A 163 10.50 3.20 -22.14
C MET A 163 9.97 4.50 -22.74
N VAL A 164 8.75 4.50 -23.27
CA VAL A 164 8.08 5.70 -23.80
C VAL A 164 6.68 5.80 -23.22
N ARG A 165 6.53 6.69 -22.24
CA ARG A 165 5.25 7.09 -21.66
C ARG A 165 5.25 8.59 -21.49
N MET A 166 4.48 9.28 -22.32
CA MET A 166 4.45 10.73 -22.34
C MET A 166 3.01 11.22 -22.29
N PHE A 167 2.76 12.14 -21.36
CA PHE A 167 1.50 12.88 -21.27
C PHE A 167 1.75 14.31 -21.71
N ILE A 168 0.88 14.83 -22.56
CA ILE A 168 0.94 16.20 -23.02
C ILE A 168 -0.40 16.87 -22.74
N THR A 169 -0.35 17.98 -22.01
CA THR A 169 -1.46 18.93 -21.92
C THR A 169 -1.20 20.05 -22.93
N PRO A 170 -1.95 20.11 -24.05
CA PRO A 170 -1.73 21.13 -25.05
C PRO A 170 -2.17 22.52 -24.55
N PRO A 171 -1.62 23.60 -25.12
CA PRO A 171 -2.00 24.97 -24.75
C PRO A 171 -3.43 25.35 -25.21
N PHE A 172 -4.02 24.58 -26.13
CA PHE A 172 -5.37 24.80 -26.67
C PHE A 172 -6.18 23.49 -26.66
N PRO A 173 -7.52 23.56 -26.59
CA PRO A 173 -8.36 22.38 -26.52
C PRO A 173 -8.15 21.42 -27.69
N ILE A 174 -8.01 20.13 -27.39
CA ILE A 174 -8.08 19.05 -28.37
C ILE A 174 -9.45 19.07 -29.05
N GLY A 175 -9.46 18.98 -30.38
CA GLY A 175 -10.68 19.08 -31.18
C GLY A 175 -11.49 17.79 -31.21
N GLU A 176 -10.81 16.64 -31.31
CA GLU A 176 -11.43 15.32 -31.44
C GLU A 176 -10.70 14.31 -30.56
N SER A 177 -11.46 13.50 -29.83
CA SER A 177 -10.93 12.37 -29.09
C SER A 177 -10.84 11.15 -30.00
N GLY A 178 -9.80 10.37 -29.82
CA GLY A 178 -9.55 9.20 -30.62
C GLY A 178 -8.29 8.49 -30.17
N TRP A 179 -8.08 7.31 -30.71
CA TRP A 179 -6.87 6.55 -30.48
C TRP A 179 -6.40 5.90 -31.77
N LYS A 180 -5.10 5.63 -31.83
CA LYS A 180 -4.48 4.97 -32.97
C LYS A 180 -3.37 4.06 -32.48
N LEU A 181 -3.39 2.83 -32.97
CA LEU A 181 -2.30 1.86 -32.84
C LEU A 181 -1.57 1.78 -34.17
N ASP A 182 -0.27 2.06 -34.18
CA ASP A 182 0.54 2.08 -35.39
C ASP A 182 2.02 1.78 -35.05
N ARG A 183 2.90 1.83 -36.04
CA ARG A 183 4.36 1.71 -35.89
C ARG A 183 5.03 3.04 -35.53
N VAL A 184 4.27 4.13 -35.56
CA VAL A 184 4.71 5.51 -35.34
C VAL A 184 3.65 6.23 -34.53
N PHE A 185 4.07 7.08 -33.60
CA PHE A 185 3.13 7.95 -32.90
C PHE A 185 2.50 8.98 -33.85
N ASP A 186 1.18 9.10 -33.79
CA ASP A 186 0.47 10.17 -34.48
C ASP A 186 0.63 11.48 -33.71
N THR A 187 1.27 12.48 -34.30
CA THR A 187 1.46 13.81 -33.70
C THR A 187 0.66 14.90 -34.39
N THR A 188 -0.17 14.54 -35.38
CA THR A 188 -0.78 15.45 -36.35
C THR A 188 -1.63 16.52 -35.66
N GLN A 189 -2.54 16.10 -34.78
CA GLN A 189 -3.47 17.01 -34.11
C GLN A 189 -2.75 18.04 -33.22
N LEU A 190 -1.66 17.63 -32.55
CA LEU A 190 -0.88 18.55 -31.71
C LEU A 190 -0.05 19.53 -32.54
N GLN A 191 0.50 19.07 -33.68
CA GLN A 191 1.22 19.95 -34.60
C GLN A 191 0.28 21.01 -35.18
N GLU A 192 -0.90 20.59 -35.65
CA GLU A 192 -1.92 21.50 -36.15
C GLU A 192 -2.33 22.54 -35.09
N LEU A 193 -2.52 22.15 -33.83
CA LEU A 193 -2.83 23.07 -32.73
C LEU A 193 -1.73 24.12 -32.49
N LEU A 194 -0.46 23.78 -32.71
CA LEU A 194 0.67 24.69 -32.50
C LEU A 194 0.91 25.63 -33.68
N GLU A 195 0.54 25.19 -34.89
CA GLU A 195 0.67 25.91 -36.16
C GLU A 195 -0.54 26.79 -36.48
N GLN A 196 -1.68 26.60 -35.80
CA GLN A 196 -2.86 27.43 -35.99
C GLN A 196 -2.57 28.93 -35.77
N ASN A 197 -3.03 29.75 -36.72
CA ASN A 197 -3.03 31.21 -36.61
C ASN A 197 -4.12 31.64 -35.63
N LEU A 198 -3.72 31.81 -34.37
CA LEU A 198 -4.66 32.16 -33.31
C LEU A 198 -4.93 33.66 -33.29
N VAL A 199 -6.21 33.98 -33.18
CA VAL A 199 -6.72 35.34 -33.06
C VAL A 199 -7.32 35.50 -31.66
N PHE A 200 -6.73 36.40 -30.88
CA PHE A 200 -7.17 36.77 -29.54
C PHE A 200 -8.06 38.01 -29.64
N CYS A 201 -9.29 37.89 -29.13
CA CYS A 201 -10.15 39.04 -28.89
C CYS A 201 -10.03 39.46 -27.43
N VAL A 202 -9.55 40.67 -27.20
CA VAL A 202 -9.41 41.28 -25.87
C VAL A 202 -10.56 42.25 -25.69
N VAL A 203 -11.43 41.98 -24.71
CA VAL A 203 -12.52 42.86 -24.33
C VAL A 203 -12.21 43.48 -22.97
N LEU A 204 -12.05 44.80 -22.95
CA LEU A 204 -11.82 45.60 -21.75
C LEU A 204 -13.08 46.43 -21.51
N ALA A 205 -13.87 46.04 -20.51
CA ALA A 205 -15.05 46.79 -20.09
C ALA A 205 -14.73 47.60 -18.83
N HIS A 206 -14.75 48.92 -18.93
CA HIS A 206 -14.63 49.86 -17.82
C HIS A 206 -15.89 50.72 -17.72
N ALA A 207 -16.22 51.25 -16.54
CA ALA A 207 -17.48 51.96 -16.30
C ALA A 207 -17.66 53.16 -17.27
N GLY A 208 -18.50 52.96 -18.29
CA GLY A 208 -18.83 53.96 -19.33
C GLY A 208 -18.12 53.78 -20.68
N GLU A 209 -17.09 52.93 -20.78
CA GLU A 209 -16.31 52.73 -22.01
C GLU A 209 -15.96 51.26 -22.21
N THR A 210 -16.12 50.75 -23.44
CA THR A 210 -15.72 49.39 -23.81
C THR A 210 -14.69 49.45 -24.93
N PHE A 211 -13.55 48.79 -24.73
CA PHE A 211 -12.52 48.61 -25.73
C PHE A 211 -12.50 47.16 -26.21
N ILE A 212 -12.47 46.98 -27.53
CA ILE A 212 -12.34 45.67 -28.19
C ILE A 212 -11.07 45.73 -29.04
N GLY A 213 -10.09 44.89 -28.70
CA GLY A 213 -8.88 44.70 -29.48
C GLY A 213 -8.85 43.30 -30.08
N VAL A 214 -8.39 43.18 -31.32
CA VAL A 214 -8.11 41.90 -31.95
C VAL A 214 -6.61 41.82 -32.17
N SER A 215 -5.98 40.77 -31.66
CA SER A 215 -4.55 40.50 -31.81
C SER A 215 -4.38 39.12 -32.44
N ASN A 216 -3.51 39.01 -33.43
CA ASN A 216 -3.09 37.73 -34.01
C ASN A 216 -1.68 37.38 -33.51
N ARG A 217 -1.33 36.10 -33.59
CA ARG A 217 0.06 35.67 -33.39
C ARG A 217 0.88 36.01 -34.65
N GLU A 218 1.43 37.21 -34.71
CA GLU A 218 2.54 37.58 -35.62
C GLU A 218 3.90 37.42 -34.92
#